data_AF-A0A7Y4S1F7-F1
#
_entry.id   AF-A0A7Y4S1F7-F1
#
_cell.length_a   1.000
_cell.length_b   1.000
_cell.length_c   1.000
_cell.angle_alpha   90.00
_cell.angle_beta   90.00
_cell.angle_gamma   90.00
#
_symmetry.space_group_name_H-M   'P 1'
#
loop_
_entity.id
_entity.type
_entity.pdbx_description
1 polymer ?
#
loop_
_entity_poly.entity_id
_entity_poly.type
_entity_poly.pdbx_seq_one_letter_code
_entity_poly.pdbx_strand_id
1 'polypeptide(L)'
;MYRIQLVARAYQALFVVMIFFLVQGSNAYSKEKDCWADFFEHSQYTGKNFLLEGPTQLENLKNIDGENWDSRIDSLKVGPKAKLIVYDNPDFKLMLREMAKYPELMRSMGVTEKDIKEEDQLFFNANAKIHDLSDFNFHQKIRSLKIECN
;
A
#
# COMPACT_ATOMS: atom_id res chain seq x y z
N MET A 1 23.77 13.94 61.07
CA MET A 1 22.52 14.40 60.41
C MET A 1 22.68 14.75 58.91
N TYR A 2 23.88 14.96 58.36
CA TYR A 2 24.08 15.31 56.93
C TYR A 2 24.01 14.16 55.90
N ARG A 3 24.20 12.90 56.32
CA ARG A 3 24.23 11.74 55.40
C ARG A 3 22.85 11.31 54.88
N ILE A 4 21.78 11.58 55.64
CA ILE A 4 20.41 11.15 55.30
C ILE A 4 19.81 12.05 54.20
N GLN A 5 20.20 13.33 54.15
CA GLN A 5 19.73 14.28 53.14
C GLN A 5 20.33 14.04 51.75
N LEU A 6 21.56 13.52 51.68
CA LEU A 6 22.25 13.20 50.43
C LEU A 6 21.64 11.98 49.72
N VAL A 7 21.24 10.96 50.47
CA VAL A 7 20.61 9.74 49.94
C VAL A 7 19.22 10.04 49.37
N ALA A 8 18.45 10.93 50.02
CA ALA A 8 17.12 11.32 49.56
C ALA A 8 17.14 12.05 48.21
N ARG A 9 18.11 12.94 47.98
CA ARG A 9 18.25 13.67 46.70
C ARG A 9 18.69 12.76 45.54
N ALA A 10 19.55 11.78 45.82
CA ALA A 10 19.95 10.78 44.82
C ALA A 10 18.77 9.88 44.42
N TYR A 11 17.91 9.52 45.38
CA TYR A 11 16.72 8.73 45.11
C TYR A 11 15.68 9.49 44.27
N GLN A 12 15.50 10.79 44.52
CA GLN A 12 14.63 11.65 43.72
C GLN A 12 15.15 11.83 42.28
N ALA A 13 16.46 11.99 42.09
CA ALA A 13 17.05 12.11 40.76
C ALA A 13 16.91 10.82 39.93
N LEU A 14 17.12 9.65 40.56
CA LEU A 14 16.94 8.34 39.92
C LEU A 14 15.48 8.09 39.51
N PHE A 15 14.52 8.52 40.32
CA PHE A 15 13.10 8.39 40.01
C PHE A 15 12.69 9.25 38.79
N VAL A 16 13.24 10.46 38.67
CA VAL A 16 12.97 11.35 37.53
C VAL A 16 13.58 10.81 36.23
N VAL A 17 14.79 10.24 36.29
CA VAL A 17 15.45 9.63 35.11
C VAL A 17 14.71 8.37 34.64
N MET A 18 14.19 7.56 35.57
CA MET A 18 13.41 6.35 35.25
C MET A 18 12.08 6.69 34.57
N ILE A 19 11.39 7.76 35.01
CA ILE A 19 10.17 8.26 34.36
C ILE A 19 10.48 8.79 32.95
N PHE A 20 11.60 9.49 32.77
CA PHE A 20 11.97 10.04 31.46
C PHE A 20 12.30 8.97 30.40
N PHE A 21 12.75 7.78 30.83
CA PHE A 21 12.98 6.64 29.94
C PHE A 21 11.70 5.87 29.56
N LEU A 22 10.64 5.94 30.38
CA LEU A 22 9.38 5.24 30.10
C LEU A 22 8.47 5.95 29.09
N VAL A 23 8.72 7.24 28.79
CA VAL A 23 7.85 8.05 27.91
C VAL A 23 8.31 8.02 26.45
N GLN A 24 9.50 7.50 26.14
CA GLN A 24 10.02 7.40 24.78
C GLN A 24 9.62 6.07 24.12
N GLY A 25 8.35 5.91 23.75
CA GLY A 25 7.92 4.62 23.21
C GLY A 25 6.49 4.55 22.70
N SER A 26 6.08 5.45 21.81
CA SER A 26 4.96 5.16 20.91
C SER A 26 5.05 6.00 19.64
N ASN A 27 5.71 5.46 18.62
CA ASN A 27 5.43 5.87 17.23
C ASN A 27 4.08 5.25 16.88
N ALA A 28 2.99 5.90 17.31
CA ALA A 28 1.66 5.54 16.87
C ALA A 28 1.56 5.95 15.39
N TYR A 29 1.58 4.97 14.50
CA TYR A 29 1.21 5.15 13.11
C TYR A 29 -0.26 5.56 13.10
N SER A 30 -0.52 6.86 12.97
CA SER A 30 -1.88 7.36 12.95
C SER A 30 -2.51 6.90 11.65
N LYS A 31 -3.55 6.06 11.76
CA LYS A 31 -4.45 5.74 10.65
C LYS A 31 -5.02 7.05 10.12
N GLU A 32 -4.53 7.49 8.97
CA GLU A 32 -5.03 8.72 8.37
C GLU A 32 -6.49 8.53 8.00
N LYS A 33 -7.35 9.31 8.66
CA LYS A 33 -8.76 9.41 8.27
C LYS A 33 -8.80 9.82 6.79
N ASP A 34 -9.57 9.06 6.02
CA ASP A 34 -9.82 9.24 4.59
C ASP A 34 -8.73 8.75 3.62
N CYS A 35 -7.71 8.03 4.11
CA CYS A 35 -6.76 7.31 3.26
C CYS A 35 -7.18 5.83 3.13
N TRP A 36 -7.85 5.47 2.04
CA TRP A 36 -8.33 4.11 1.80
C TRP A 36 -8.57 3.84 0.32
N ALA A 37 -8.72 2.56 -0.04
CA ALA A 37 -9.26 2.12 -1.32
C ALA A 37 -10.24 0.95 -1.10
N ASP A 38 -11.36 0.97 -1.82
CA ASP A 38 -12.42 -0.04 -1.75
C ASP A 38 -12.48 -0.77 -3.10
N PHE A 39 -12.39 -2.09 -3.07
CA PHE A 39 -12.23 -2.95 -4.24
C PHE A 39 -13.41 -3.91 -4.35
N PHE A 40 -13.96 -4.05 -5.55
CA PHE A 40 -15.19 -4.81 -5.80
C PHE A 40 -14.94 -5.91 -6.83
N GLU A 41 -15.59 -7.05 -6.61
CA GLU A 41 -15.46 -8.24 -7.45
C GLU A 41 -16.04 -8.06 -8.85
N HIS A 42 -17.03 -7.20 -9.01
CA HIS A 42 -17.69 -6.96 -10.30
C HIS A 42 -17.73 -5.48 -10.64
N SER A 43 -18.00 -5.17 -11.90
CA SER A 43 -18.24 -3.81 -12.37
C SER A 43 -19.38 -3.13 -11.60
N GLN A 44 -19.43 -1.81 -11.67
CA GLN A 44 -20.45 -0.96 -11.04
C GLN A 44 -20.54 -1.12 -9.52
N TYR A 45 -19.44 -1.49 -8.86
CA TYR A 45 -19.34 -1.64 -7.40
C TYR A 45 -20.25 -2.73 -6.84
N THR A 46 -20.33 -3.86 -7.53
CA THR A 46 -21.18 -4.99 -7.16
C THR A 46 -20.35 -6.24 -6.81
N GLY A 47 -21.03 -7.28 -6.32
CA GLY A 47 -20.38 -8.49 -5.81
C GLY A 47 -19.82 -8.29 -4.40
N LYS A 48 -18.88 -9.16 -4.02
CA LYS A 48 -18.13 -8.97 -2.77
C LYS A 48 -17.23 -7.75 -2.90
N ASN A 49 -16.83 -7.17 -1.77
CA ASN A 49 -15.85 -6.11 -1.72
C ASN A 49 -14.96 -6.21 -0.47
N PHE A 50 -13.83 -5.50 -0.50
CA PHE A 50 -12.99 -5.29 0.66
C PHE A 50 -12.41 -3.88 0.66
N LEU A 51 -12.26 -3.32 1.86
CA LEU A 51 -11.69 -2.00 2.09
C LEU A 51 -10.28 -2.14 2.64
N LEU A 52 -9.31 -1.49 2.01
CA LEU A 52 -7.97 -1.33 2.54
C LEU A 52 -7.76 0.10 2.99
N GLU A 53 -7.28 0.24 4.21
CA GLU A 53 -6.87 1.53 4.75
C GLU A 53 -5.39 1.71 4.53
N GLY A 54 -5.04 2.90 4.06
CA GLY A 54 -3.66 3.28 3.82
C GLY A 54 -2.99 3.87 5.06
N PRO A 55 -1.67 4.08 4.97
CA PRO A 55 -0.82 3.65 3.86
C PRO A 55 -0.47 2.16 3.99
N THR A 56 -0.47 1.45 2.88
CA THR A 56 -0.21 0.00 2.87
C THR A 56 0.34 -0.47 1.53
N GLN A 57 1.01 -1.61 1.53
CA GLN A 57 1.50 -2.28 0.34
C GLN A 57 1.22 -3.78 0.46
N LEU A 58 0.69 -4.36 -0.61
CA LEU A 58 0.39 -5.78 -0.69
C LEU A 58 1.08 -6.36 -1.91
N GLU A 59 2.07 -7.21 -1.67
CA GLU A 59 2.84 -7.91 -2.72
C GLU A 59 1.99 -8.95 -3.46
N ASN A 60 0.90 -9.42 -2.85
CA ASN A 60 -0.07 -10.29 -3.48
C ASN A 60 -1.45 -10.13 -2.84
N LEU A 61 -2.49 -10.62 -3.52
CA LEU A 61 -3.88 -10.59 -3.05
C LEU A 61 -4.41 -11.98 -2.66
N LYS A 62 -3.55 -12.94 -2.35
CA LYS A 62 -3.96 -14.34 -2.11
C LYS A 62 -4.71 -14.55 -0.80
N ASN A 63 -4.55 -13.63 0.15
CA ASN A 63 -5.22 -13.69 1.44
C ASN A 63 -5.52 -12.27 1.93
N ILE A 64 -6.72 -11.80 1.60
CA ILE A 64 -7.33 -10.60 2.16
C ILE A 64 -8.55 -11.06 2.94
N ASP A 65 -8.53 -10.86 4.26
CA ASP A 65 -9.58 -11.30 5.19
C ASP A 65 -9.93 -12.80 5.07
N GLY A 66 -8.93 -13.65 4.78
CA GLY A 66 -9.11 -15.09 4.62
C GLY A 66 -9.58 -15.54 3.23
N GLU A 67 -9.77 -14.61 2.29
CA GLU A 67 -10.16 -14.90 0.90
C GLU A 67 -9.04 -14.60 -0.10
N ASN A 68 -8.99 -15.36 -1.19
CA ASN A 68 -8.12 -15.08 -2.32
C ASN A 68 -8.82 -14.08 -3.26
N TRP A 69 -8.22 -12.90 -3.42
CA TRP A 69 -8.66 -11.78 -4.27
C TRP A 69 -7.84 -11.62 -5.54
N ASP A 70 -6.88 -12.50 -5.76
CA ASP A 70 -6.04 -12.53 -6.94
C ASP A 70 -6.90 -12.70 -8.19
N SER A 71 -6.77 -11.80 -9.18
CA SER A 71 -7.60 -11.79 -10.39
C SER A 71 -9.11 -11.58 -10.20
N ARG A 72 -9.59 -10.98 -9.11
CA ARG A 72 -11.04 -10.87 -8.89
C ARG A 72 -11.62 -9.48 -9.01
N ILE A 73 -10.79 -8.45 -9.10
CA ILE A 73 -11.23 -7.06 -8.97
C ILE A 73 -11.60 -6.48 -10.32
N ASP A 74 -12.79 -5.88 -10.40
CA ASP A 74 -13.36 -5.29 -11.61
C ASP A 74 -13.75 -3.82 -11.47
N SER A 75 -13.99 -3.34 -10.25
CA SER A 75 -14.22 -1.93 -9.99
C SER A 75 -13.64 -1.49 -8.65
N LEU A 76 -13.35 -0.20 -8.52
CA LEU A 76 -12.71 0.34 -7.32
C LEU A 76 -13.04 1.81 -7.05
N LYS A 77 -12.85 2.22 -5.79
CA LYS A 77 -12.95 3.60 -5.32
C LYS A 77 -11.72 3.96 -4.50
N VAL A 78 -11.23 5.18 -4.67
CA VAL A 78 -10.07 5.71 -3.94
C VAL A 78 -10.54 6.82 -3.00
N GLY A 79 -10.10 6.76 -1.75
CA GLY A 79 -10.38 7.75 -0.72
C GLY A 79 -9.79 9.13 -1.03
N PRO A 80 -10.28 10.20 -0.37
CA PRO A 80 -9.85 11.58 -0.65
C PRO A 80 -8.38 11.86 -0.35
N LYS A 81 -7.74 11.08 0.52
CA LYS A 81 -6.31 11.23 0.87
C LYS A 81 -5.44 10.10 0.37
N ALA A 82 -5.99 9.25 -0.49
CA ALA A 82 -5.27 8.10 -1.02
C ALA A 82 -4.85 8.33 -2.47
N LYS A 83 -3.69 7.79 -2.80
CA LYS A 83 -3.25 7.51 -4.15
C LYS A 83 -3.01 6.02 -4.26
N LEU A 84 -3.70 5.38 -5.21
CA LEU A 84 -3.66 3.94 -5.42
C LEU A 84 -2.79 3.63 -6.63
N ILE A 85 -1.92 2.64 -6.48
CA ILE A 85 -1.10 2.07 -7.56
C ILE A 85 -1.41 0.58 -7.59
N VAL A 86 -1.88 0.08 -8.72
CA VAL A 86 -2.16 -1.36 -8.92
C VAL A 86 -1.23 -1.92 -9.99
N TYR A 87 -0.87 -3.19 -9.83
CA TYR A 87 0.04 -3.90 -10.72
C TYR A 87 -0.60 -5.22 -11.16
N ASP A 88 -0.31 -5.62 -12.39
CA ASP A 88 -0.79 -6.87 -12.98
C ASP A 88 0.08 -8.09 -12.63
N ASN A 89 1.11 -7.86 -11.81
CA ASN A 89 2.09 -8.83 -11.37
C ASN A 89 2.25 -8.80 -9.85
N PRO A 90 2.55 -9.95 -9.21
CA PRO A 90 2.88 -9.99 -7.79
C PRO A 90 4.24 -9.33 -7.51
N ASP A 91 4.49 -9.03 -6.25
CA ASP A 91 5.74 -8.46 -5.73
C ASP A 91 6.12 -7.11 -6.38
N PHE A 92 5.16 -6.40 -6.97
CA PHE A 92 5.38 -5.18 -7.75
C PHE A 92 6.39 -5.37 -8.90
N LYS A 93 6.52 -6.60 -9.41
CA LYS A 93 7.40 -6.91 -10.52
C LYS A 93 6.86 -6.24 -11.78
N LEU A 94 7.73 -5.49 -12.44
CA LEU A 94 7.43 -4.91 -13.74
C LEU A 94 8.08 -5.84 -14.77
N MET A 95 7.28 -6.71 -15.38
CA MET A 95 7.75 -7.73 -16.32
C MET A 95 8.57 -7.07 -17.45
N LEU A 96 8.12 -5.91 -17.93
CA LEU A 96 8.81 -5.18 -18.98
C LEU A 96 10.13 -4.53 -18.51
N ARG A 97 10.29 -4.17 -17.22
CA ARG A 97 11.60 -3.72 -16.69
C ARG A 97 12.63 -4.85 -16.61
N GLU A 98 12.18 -6.07 -16.33
CA GLU A 98 13.07 -7.22 -16.36
C GLU A 98 13.45 -7.57 -17.81
N MET A 99 12.51 -7.48 -18.74
CA MET A 99 12.75 -7.67 -20.17
C MET A 99 13.64 -6.57 -20.78
N ALA A 100 13.61 -5.35 -20.25
CA ALA A 100 14.52 -4.27 -20.65
C ALA A 100 16.01 -4.59 -20.39
N LYS A 101 16.32 -5.60 -19.55
CA LYS A 101 17.68 -6.13 -19.38
C LYS A 101 18.17 -6.92 -20.61
N TYR A 102 17.27 -7.29 -21.52
CA TYR A 102 17.51 -8.15 -22.68
C TYR A 102 17.03 -7.47 -23.99
N PRO A 103 17.78 -6.48 -24.51
CA PRO A 103 17.35 -5.65 -25.65
C PRO A 103 17.14 -6.44 -26.95
N GLU A 104 17.79 -7.59 -27.12
CA GLU A 104 17.59 -8.50 -28.25
C GLU A 104 16.22 -9.17 -28.24
N LEU A 105 15.68 -9.52 -27.06
CA LEU A 105 14.34 -10.08 -26.92
C LEU A 105 13.29 -9.02 -27.23
N MET A 106 13.46 -7.80 -26.73
CA MET A 106 12.53 -6.69 -27.01
C MET A 106 12.40 -6.42 -28.52
N ARG A 107 13.53 -6.42 -29.24
CA ARG A 107 13.56 -6.25 -30.70
C ARG A 107 12.89 -7.39 -31.45
N SER A 108 13.06 -8.64 -31.01
CA SER A 108 12.45 -9.80 -31.69
C SER A 108 10.94 -9.87 -31.49
N MET A 109 10.43 -9.33 -30.38
CA MET A 109 8.99 -9.23 -30.10
C MET A 109 8.33 -7.95 -30.64
N GLY A 110 9.11 -7.02 -31.22
CA GLY A 110 8.60 -5.76 -31.76
C GLY A 110 8.12 -4.76 -30.70
N VAL A 111 8.55 -4.92 -29.43
CA VAL A 111 8.15 -4.09 -28.29
C VAL A 111 9.10 -2.90 -28.16
N THR A 112 8.54 -1.70 -27.96
CA THR A 112 9.29 -0.46 -27.80
C THR A 112 9.30 0.03 -26.35
N GLU A 113 10.24 0.91 -25.98
CA GLU A 113 10.30 1.50 -24.63
C GLU A 113 9.06 2.29 -24.21
N LYS A 114 8.20 2.67 -25.16
CA LYS A 114 6.92 3.32 -24.88
C LYS A 114 5.87 2.30 -24.43
N ASP A 115 5.82 1.14 -25.10
CA ASP A 115 4.93 0.03 -24.73
C ASP A 115 5.29 -0.50 -23.32
N ILE A 116 6.58 -0.45 -22.95
CA ILE A 116 7.10 -0.80 -21.62
C ILE A 116 6.47 0.01 -20.46
N LYS A 117 5.99 1.23 -20.71
CA LYS A 117 5.51 2.14 -19.64
C LYS A 117 4.01 2.10 -19.42
N GLU A 118 3.23 1.56 -20.35
CA GLU A 118 1.77 1.71 -20.35
C GLU A 118 1.01 0.48 -19.82
N GLU A 119 1.64 -0.70 -19.69
CA GLU A 119 0.88 -1.95 -19.50
C GLU A 119 0.94 -2.60 -18.10
N ASP A 120 1.98 -2.36 -17.29
CA ASP A 120 2.19 -3.15 -16.05
C ASP A 120 1.53 -2.56 -14.78
N GLN A 121 1.10 -1.29 -14.83
CA GLN A 121 0.56 -0.61 -13.65
C GLN A 121 -0.42 0.52 -13.99
N LEU A 122 -1.40 0.74 -13.12
CA LEU A 122 -2.31 1.88 -13.19
C LEU A 122 -2.22 2.74 -11.93
N PHE A 123 -2.39 4.05 -12.13
CA PHE A 123 -2.39 5.05 -11.06
C PHE A 123 -3.78 5.67 -10.95
N PHE A 124 -4.33 5.67 -9.74
CA PHE A 124 -5.60 6.30 -9.43
C PHE A 124 -5.41 7.34 -8.32
N ASN A 125 -5.79 8.58 -8.63
CA ASN A 125 -5.69 9.70 -7.71
C ASN A 125 -6.84 9.71 -6.69
N ALA A 126 -6.76 10.62 -5.72
CA ALA A 126 -7.81 10.86 -4.74
C ALA A 126 -9.20 11.02 -5.38
N ASN A 127 -10.21 10.43 -4.74
CA ASN A 127 -11.61 10.42 -5.18
C ASN A 127 -11.86 9.72 -6.53
N ALA A 128 -10.90 8.98 -7.08
CA ALA A 128 -11.12 8.20 -8.29
C ALA A 128 -12.23 7.16 -8.08
N LYS A 129 -13.07 7.02 -9.11
CA LYS A 129 -14.21 6.12 -9.16
C LYS A 129 -14.14 5.37 -10.48
N ILE A 130 -13.70 4.11 -10.41
CA ILE A 130 -13.53 3.26 -11.59
C ILE A 130 -14.66 2.26 -11.60
N HIS A 131 -15.60 2.45 -12.50
CA HIS A 131 -16.81 1.64 -12.59
C HIS A 131 -16.55 0.29 -13.29
N ASP A 132 -15.56 0.24 -14.18
CA ASP A 132 -15.15 -0.96 -14.89
C ASP A 132 -13.66 -0.86 -15.24
N LEU A 133 -12.85 -1.82 -14.79
CA LEU A 133 -11.42 -1.88 -15.11
C LEU A 133 -11.16 -2.38 -16.56
N SER A 134 -12.16 -2.92 -17.24
CA SER A 134 -12.07 -3.28 -18.67
C SER A 134 -11.80 -2.06 -19.55
N ASP A 135 -12.27 -0.88 -19.15
CA ASP A 135 -12.01 0.40 -19.83
C ASP A 135 -10.51 0.72 -19.92
N PHE A 136 -9.70 0.10 -19.05
CA PHE A 136 -8.25 0.23 -18.96
C PHE A 136 -7.52 -1.06 -19.37
N ASN A 137 -8.22 -2.04 -19.95
CA ASN A 137 -7.67 -3.39 -20.19
C ASN A 137 -7.07 -4.03 -18.92
N PHE A 138 -7.66 -3.77 -17.76
CA PHE A 138 -7.15 -4.20 -16.44
C PHE A 138 -8.14 -5.06 -15.64
N HIS A 139 -9.23 -5.48 -16.27
CA HIS A 139 -10.23 -6.41 -15.74
C HIS A 139 -9.56 -7.66 -15.18
N GLN A 140 -9.77 -7.96 -13.89
CA GLN A 140 -9.21 -9.15 -13.25
C GLN A 140 -7.70 -9.30 -13.38
N LYS A 141 -6.96 -8.21 -13.60
CA LYS A 141 -5.49 -8.27 -13.73
C LYS A 141 -4.76 -7.92 -12.43
N ILE A 142 -5.38 -7.20 -11.50
CA ILE A 142 -4.71 -6.76 -10.27
C ILE A 142 -4.17 -7.95 -9.47
N ARG A 143 -2.85 -7.95 -9.22
CA ARG A 143 -2.12 -8.95 -8.44
C ARG A 143 -1.47 -8.38 -7.19
N SER A 144 -1.01 -7.13 -7.25
CA SER A 144 -0.37 -6.42 -6.15
C SER A 144 -0.75 -4.94 -6.18
N LEU A 145 -0.64 -4.24 -5.05
CA LEU A 145 -1.04 -2.84 -4.94
C LEU A 145 -0.31 -2.06 -3.85
N LYS A 146 -0.34 -0.74 -3.98
CA LYS A 146 0.15 0.23 -2.99
C LYS A 146 -0.86 1.34 -2.79
N ILE A 147 -1.12 1.69 -1.54
CA ILE A 147 -1.90 2.86 -1.14
C ILE A 147 -0.95 3.84 -0.45
N GLU A 148 -0.72 4.96 -1.09
CA GLU A 148 0.04 6.10 -0.56
C GLU A 148 -0.95 7.11 0.03
N CYS A 149 -0.63 7.69 1.20
CA CYS A 149 -1.43 8.76 1.79
C CYS A 149 -0.75 10.13 1.61
N ASN A 150 -1.57 11.17 1.43
CA ASN A 150 -1.15 12.55 1.19
C ASN A 150 -1.52 13.50 2.33
#